data_AF-A0AAU8GVQ3-F1
#
_entry.id   AF-A0AAU8GVQ3-F1
#
_cell.length_a   1.000
_cell.length_b   1.000
_cell.length_c   1.000
_cell.angle_alpha   90.00
_cell.angle_beta   90.00
_cell.angle_gamma   90.00
#
_symmetry.space_group_name_H-M   'P 1'
#
loop_
_entity.id
_entity.type
_entity.pdbx_description
1 polymer ?
#
loop_
_entity_poly.entity_id
_entity_poly.type
_entity_poly.pdbx_seq_one_letter_code
_entity_poly.pdbx_strand_id
1 'polypeptide(L)'
;MNRTLIAILKILAKENKIIGSKEIAKKLKMYGVNLSERTVRYHLKILDEKGLTKVFGKEGRVITEKGRQELETVSTVEKVGFIINKIETLSYLSDFDINSCKGKIIVNLSYIPKSKLKKALKSMENVFNSSLVMSNRILFIEKDDETVIVPDDHVCIGTICSVTLNAILLKHGIPVISRFGGVLEIRDGQPYRFNALISYDGTSLDPLEIFIRGKMTDVSGAIKNGYGRVLASFREIPTVCLNKVKEIYAIMQDKGFQGILMFGEPNQSLLDIPVGIDRVGIIVVGGLNPIAAVEESGIQTYTSAISTLCDYQAMIDFKELNETVK
;
A
#
# COMPACT_ATOMS: atom_id res chain seq x y z
N MET A 1 -5.97 -26.47 -0.34
CA MET A 1 -5.94 -26.56 -1.83
C MET A 1 -4.67 -25.86 -2.33
N ASN A 2 -4.07 -26.22 -3.47
CA ASN A 2 -2.84 -25.56 -3.97
C ASN A 2 -3.15 -24.13 -4.49
N ARG A 3 -2.27 -23.14 -4.27
CA ARG A 3 -2.33 -21.75 -4.76
C ARG A 3 -2.78 -21.63 -6.23
N THR A 4 -2.30 -22.52 -7.10
CA THR A 4 -2.70 -22.53 -8.53
C THR A 4 -4.18 -22.83 -8.74
N LEU A 5 -4.73 -23.80 -8.01
CA LEU A 5 -6.15 -24.17 -8.09
C LEU A 5 -7.05 -23.05 -7.56
N ILE A 6 -6.60 -22.37 -6.49
CA ILE A 6 -7.29 -21.22 -5.89
C ILE A 6 -7.32 -20.04 -6.88
N ALA A 7 -6.20 -19.74 -7.55
CA ALA A 7 -6.14 -18.66 -8.54
C ALA A 7 -7.10 -18.89 -9.72
N ILE A 8 -7.19 -20.13 -10.21
CA ILE A 8 -8.13 -20.51 -11.27
C ILE A 8 -9.59 -20.35 -10.79
N LEU A 9 -9.91 -20.83 -9.59
CA LEU A 9 -11.23 -20.67 -8.99
C LEU A 9 -11.63 -19.20 -8.81
N LYS A 10 -10.70 -18.34 -8.34
CA LYS A 10 -10.94 -16.89 -8.18
C LYS A 10 -11.33 -16.22 -9.50
N ILE A 11 -10.67 -16.59 -10.61
CA ILE A 11 -11.03 -16.07 -11.94
C ILE A 11 -12.43 -16.53 -12.34
N LEU A 12 -12.76 -17.81 -12.15
CA LEU A 12 -14.09 -18.33 -12.45
C LEU A 12 -15.19 -17.68 -11.60
N ALA A 13 -14.91 -17.39 -10.33
CA ALA A 13 -15.84 -16.71 -9.43
C ALA A 13 -16.10 -15.25 -9.85
N LYS A 14 -15.06 -14.52 -10.27
CA LYS A 14 -15.16 -13.11 -10.68
C LYS A 14 -15.97 -12.94 -11.96
N GLU A 15 -15.82 -13.85 -12.92
CA GLU A 15 -16.37 -13.70 -14.26
C GLU A 15 -17.83 -14.15 -14.34
N ASN A 16 -18.26 -15.05 -13.43
CA ASN A 16 -19.63 -15.53 -13.30
C ASN A 16 -20.28 -15.97 -14.63
N LYS A 17 -19.47 -16.46 -15.56
CA LYS A 17 -19.84 -16.92 -16.91
C LYS A 17 -19.00 -18.14 -17.29
N ILE A 18 -19.40 -18.84 -18.34
CA ILE A 18 -18.61 -19.94 -18.90
C ILE A 18 -17.30 -19.38 -19.44
N ILE A 19 -16.17 -19.91 -18.97
CA ILE A 19 -14.86 -19.42 -19.39
C ILE A 19 -13.90 -20.56 -19.78
N GLY A 20 -13.24 -20.37 -20.93
CA GLY A 20 -12.31 -21.33 -21.51
C GLY A 20 -10.89 -21.25 -20.92
N SER A 21 -10.13 -22.34 -21.01
CA SER A 21 -8.76 -22.42 -20.46
C SER A 21 -7.79 -21.38 -21.02
N LYS A 22 -7.97 -20.97 -22.28
CA LYS A 22 -7.15 -19.93 -22.94
C LYS A 22 -7.36 -18.56 -22.29
N GLU A 23 -8.62 -18.20 -22.01
CA GLU A 23 -8.96 -16.93 -21.36
C GLU A 23 -8.51 -16.92 -19.90
N ILE A 24 -8.66 -18.04 -19.18
CA ILE A 24 -8.13 -18.19 -17.81
C ILE A 24 -6.62 -17.98 -17.81
N ALA A 25 -5.87 -18.62 -18.72
CA ALA A 25 -4.42 -18.46 -18.81
C ALA A 25 -4.01 -16.99 -19.05
N LYS A 26 -4.71 -16.28 -19.95
CA LYS A 26 -4.48 -14.85 -20.20
C LYS A 26 -4.73 -14.02 -18.94
N LYS A 27 -5.83 -14.25 -18.23
CA LYS A 27 -6.18 -13.52 -17.00
C LYS A 27 -5.20 -13.84 -15.86
N LEU A 28 -4.79 -15.10 -15.69
CA LEU A 28 -3.76 -15.48 -14.71
C LEU A 28 -2.45 -14.72 -14.92
N LYS A 29 -2.04 -14.53 -16.18
CA LYS A 29 -0.85 -13.76 -16.53
C LYS A 29 -0.95 -12.30 -16.05
N MET A 30 -2.14 -11.69 -16.12
CA MET A 30 -2.38 -10.33 -15.60
C MET A 30 -2.24 -10.25 -14.07
N TYR A 31 -2.37 -11.37 -13.36
CA TYR A 31 -2.16 -11.47 -11.92
C TYR A 31 -0.78 -12.07 -11.56
N GLY A 32 0.18 -12.07 -12.50
CA GLY A 32 1.55 -12.55 -12.28
C GLY A 32 1.72 -14.07 -12.26
N VAL A 33 0.70 -14.85 -12.64
CA VAL A 33 0.74 -16.31 -12.67
C VAL A 33 0.92 -16.79 -14.11
N ASN A 34 2.15 -17.19 -14.48
CA ASN A 34 2.47 -17.70 -15.82
C ASN A 34 2.17 -19.21 -15.91
N LEU A 35 1.02 -19.56 -16.49
CA LEU A 35 0.64 -20.94 -16.79
C LEU A 35 0.26 -21.12 -18.25
N SER A 36 0.69 -22.23 -18.85
CA SER A 36 0.25 -22.61 -20.19
C SER A 36 -1.23 -23.00 -20.19
N GLU A 37 -1.92 -22.83 -21.32
CA GLU A 37 -3.30 -23.28 -21.50
C GLU A 37 -3.47 -24.78 -21.16
N ARG A 38 -2.46 -25.61 -21.51
CA ARG A 38 -2.44 -27.05 -21.19
C ARG A 38 -2.42 -27.30 -19.69
N THR A 39 -1.61 -26.57 -18.94
CA THR A 39 -1.52 -26.67 -17.48
C THR A 39 -2.81 -26.21 -16.82
N VAL A 40 -3.44 -25.14 -17.33
CA VAL A 40 -4.75 -24.68 -16.85
C VAL A 40 -5.82 -25.75 -17.09
N ARG A 41 -5.86 -26.41 -18.25
CA ARG A 41 -6.78 -27.54 -18.51
C ARG A 41 -6.60 -28.69 -17.54
N TYR A 42 -5.37 -29.02 -17.19
CA TYR A 42 -5.06 -30.06 -16.21
C TYR A 42 -5.64 -29.73 -14.83
N HIS A 43 -5.42 -28.50 -14.34
CA HIS A 43 -5.95 -28.05 -13.06
C HIS A 43 -7.48 -27.96 -13.03
N LEU A 44 -8.11 -27.57 -14.14
CA LEU A 44 -9.57 -27.57 -14.25
C LEU A 44 -10.15 -28.98 -14.08
N LYS A 45 -9.52 -30.03 -14.62
CA LYS A 45 -9.98 -31.41 -14.40
C LYS A 45 -9.98 -31.79 -12.92
N ILE A 46 -8.94 -31.39 -12.18
CA ILE A 46 -8.85 -31.62 -10.73
C ILE A 46 -9.96 -30.87 -9.98
N LEU A 47 -10.30 -29.65 -10.41
CA LEU A 47 -11.41 -28.89 -9.84
C LEU A 47 -12.78 -29.52 -10.14
N ASP A 48 -12.93 -30.07 -11.35
CA ASP A 48 -14.12 -30.80 -11.79
C ASP A 48 -14.31 -32.07 -10.93
N GLU A 49 -13.25 -32.86 -10.73
CA GLU A 49 -13.25 -34.07 -9.87
C GLU A 49 -13.63 -33.77 -8.41
N LYS A 50 -13.28 -32.58 -7.91
CA LYS A 50 -13.62 -32.13 -6.55
C LYS A 50 -15.03 -31.54 -6.44
N GLY A 51 -15.73 -31.37 -7.56
CA GLY A 51 -17.05 -30.74 -7.65
C GLY A 51 -17.01 -29.23 -7.42
N LEU A 52 -15.86 -28.59 -7.60
CA LEU A 52 -15.68 -27.13 -7.41
C LEU A 52 -15.97 -26.34 -8.69
N THR A 53 -15.93 -27.01 -9.85
CA THR A 53 -16.28 -26.47 -11.16
C THR A 53 -17.19 -27.42 -11.92
N LYS A 54 -17.97 -26.86 -12.86
CA LYS A 54 -18.87 -27.60 -13.76
C LYS A 54 -18.44 -27.40 -15.21
N VAL A 55 -18.36 -28.48 -15.98
CA VAL A 55 -17.90 -28.50 -17.37
C VAL A 55 -19.02 -28.18 -18.35
N PHE A 56 -18.76 -27.28 -19.30
CA PHE A 56 -19.63 -26.90 -20.41
C PHE A 56 -18.90 -27.14 -21.74
N GLY A 57 -18.52 -28.40 -22.00
CA GLY A 57 -17.87 -28.81 -23.25
C GLY A 57 -16.59 -28.01 -23.58
N LYS A 58 -16.46 -27.59 -24.85
CA LYS A 58 -15.32 -26.79 -25.33
C LYS A 58 -15.39 -25.32 -24.92
N GLU A 59 -16.57 -24.84 -24.50
CA GLU A 59 -16.80 -23.44 -24.14
C GLU A 59 -16.11 -23.08 -22.83
N GLY A 60 -16.06 -24.02 -21.87
CA GLY A 60 -15.31 -23.80 -20.64
C GLY A 60 -15.90 -24.42 -19.39
N ARG A 61 -15.62 -23.78 -18.25
CA ARG A 61 -16.14 -24.14 -16.93
C ARG A 61 -16.85 -22.96 -16.28
N VAL A 62 -17.73 -23.28 -15.34
CA VAL A 62 -18.32 -22.34 -14.37
C VAL A 62 -18.00 -22.84 -12.96
N ILE A 63 -17.82 -21.94 -12.01
CA ILE A 63 -17.67 -22.30 -10.59
C ILE A 63 -18.99 -22.83 -10.02
N THR A 64 -18.93 -23.86 -9.17
CA THR A 64 -20.11 -24.35 -8.43
C THR A 64 -20.30 -23.58 -7.12
N GLU A 65 -21.45 -23.76 -6.47
CA GLU A 65 -21.67 -23.19 -5.14
C GLU A 65 -20.66 -23.73 -4.11
N LYS A 66 -20.37 -25.03 -4.17
CA LYS A 66 -19.30 -25.65 -3.38
C LYS A 66 -17.92 -25.01 -3.66
N GLY A 67 -17.64 -24.67 -4.92
CA GLY A 67 -16.44 -23.92 -5.30
C GLY A 67 -16.37 -22.52 -4.71
N ARG A 68 -17.51 -21.83 -4.59
CA ARG A 68 -17.60 -20.51 -3.94
C ARG A 68 -17.36 -20.61 -2.44
N GLN A 69 -18.00 -21.56 -1.76
CA GLN A 69 -17.81 -21.82 -0.32
C GLN A 69 -16.37 -22.23 0.01
N GLU A 70 -15.74 -23.04 -0.85
CA GLU A 70 -14.32 -23.40 -0.72
C GLU A 70 -13.43 -22.16 -0.87
N LEU A 71 -13.74 -21.26 -1.82
CA LEU A 71 -13.02 -20.00 -1.97
C LEU A 71 -13.16 -19.12 -0.73
N GLU A 72 -14.33 -19.04 -0.12
CA GLU A 72 -14.53 -18.27 1.12
C GLU A 72 -13.66 -18.83 2.25
N THR A 73 -13.70 -20.14 2.48
CA THR A 73 -12.98 -20.81 3.57
C THR A 73 -11.45 -20.72 3.40
N VAL A 74 -10.95 -20.96 2.19
CA VAL A 74 -9.52 -20.85 1.87
C VAL A 74 -9.07 -19.39 1.85
N SER A 75 -9.94 -18.47 1.43
CA SER A 75 -9.69 -17.04 1.44
C SER A 75 -9.48 -16.49 2.85
N THR A 76 -10.16 -16.99 3.88
CA THR A 76 -10.03 -16.41 5.24
C THR A 76 -8.71 -16.77 5.91
N VAL A 77 -8.20 -18.00 5.71
CA VAL A 77 -6.99 -18.51 6.37
C VAL A 77 -5.70 -18.07 5.66
N GLU A 78 -5.69 -17.98 4.31
CA GLU A 78 -4.50 -17.52 3.55
C GLU A 78 -4.28 -15.99 3.60
N LYS A 79 -5.22 -15.23 4.17
CA LYS A 79 -5.26 -13.76 4.14
C LYS A 79 -4.74 -13.09 5.40
N VAL A 80 -4.80 -13.76 6.55
CA VAL A 80 -4.26 -13.23 7.82
C VAL A 80 -2.74 -13.15 7.70
N GLY A 81 -2.16 -12.02 8.06
CA GLY A 81 -0.74 -11.73 7.92
C GLY A 81 -0.28 -11.43 6.49
N PHE A 82 -1.18 -11.27 5.51
CA PHE A 82 -0.77 -10.93 4.14
C PHE A 82 -0.07 -9.57 4.08
N ILE A 83 -0.58 -8.57 4.81
CA ILE A 83 0.01 -7.23 4.81
C ILE A 83 1.36 -7.23 5.51
N ILE A 84 1.49 -7.85 6.69
CA ILE A 84 2.80 -7.91 7.38
C ILE A 84 3.87 -8.64 6.54
N ASN A 85 3.52 -9.77 5.90
CA ASN A 85 4.44 -10.48 5.01
C ASN A 85 4.85 -9.61 3.80
N LYS A 86 3.93 -8.81 3.27
CA LYS A 86 4.21 -7.87 2.16
C LYS A 86 5.15 -6.76 2.62
N ILE A 87 4.93 -6.21 3.82
CA ILE A 87 5.82 -5.22 4.44
C ILE A 87 7.24 -5.79 4.56
N GLU A 88 7.39 -6.98 5.14
CA GLU A 88 8.70 -7.63 5.31
C GLU A 88 9.39 -7.91 3.97
N THR A 89 8.66 -8.52 3.03
CA THR A 89 9.18 -8.85 1.70
C THR A 89 9.68 -7.61 0.96
N LEU A 90 8.88 -6.54 0.91
CA LEU A 90 9.27 -5.32 0.20
C LEU A 90 10.35 -4.54 0.93
N SER A 91 10.37 -4.57 2.27
CA SER A 91 11.45 -3.97 3.06
C SER A 91 12.79 -4.63 2.73
N TYR A 92 12.81 -5.96 2.55
CA TYR A 92 13.99 -6.72 2.17
C TYR A 92 14.41 -6.49 0.71
N LEU A 93 13.45 -6.49 -0.23
CA LEU A 93 13.75 -6.36 -1.66
C LEU A 93 14.14 -4.93 -2.09
N SER A 94 13.80 -3.92 -1.29
CA SER A 94 14.18 -2.53 -1.53
C SER A 94 15.68 -2.34 -1.34
N ASP A 95 16.38 -1.99 -2.42
CA ASP A 95 17.82 -1.72 -2.42
C ASP A 95 18.15 -0.21 -2.35
N PHE A 96 17.18 0.66 -2.02
CA PHE A 96 17.42 2.08 -1.82
C PHE A 96 18.49 2.40 -0.77
N ASP A 97 19.46 3.24 -1.13
CA ASP A 97 20.45 3.82 -0.23
C ASP A 97 20.17 5.31 -0.01
N ILE A 98 19.94 5.70 1.25
CA ILE A 98 19.58 7.07 1.62
C ILE A 98 20.72 8.07 1.39
N ASN A 99 21.98 7.62 1.47
CA ASN A 99 23.14 8.51 1.35
C ASN A 99 23.33 8.97 -0.11
N SER A 100 23.30 8.01 -1.04
CA SER A 100 23.43 8.27 -2.48
C SER A 100 22.11 8.63 -3.17
N CYS A 101 20.97 8.42 -2.51
CA CYS A 101 19.62 8.55 -3.07
C CYS A 101 19.44 7.73 -4.36
N LYS A 102 19.91 6.48 -4.35
CA LYS A 102 19.82 5.56 -5.49
C LYS A 102 19.22 4.23 -5.07
N GLY A 103 18.59 3.56 -6.04
CA GLY A 103 17.99 2.25 -5.86
C GLY A 103 16.46 2.33 -5.77
N LYS A 104 15.86 1.18 -5.51
CA LYS A 104 14.42 0.97 -5.54
C LYS A 104 13.81 1.23 -4.18
N ILE A 105 12.79 2.06 -4.18
CA ILE A 105 11.95 2.36 -3.02
C ILE A 105 10.57 1.71 -3.16
N ILE A 106 9.81 1.65 -2.06
CA ILE A 106 8.43 1.17 -2.08
C ILE A 106 7.49 2.36 -2.34
N VAL A 107 6.59 2.20 -3.31
CA VAL A 107 5.56 3.19 -3.66
C VAL A 107 4.15 2.61 -3.55
N ASN A 108 3.20 3.46 -3.18
CA ASN A 108 1.78 3.21 -3.38
C ASN A 108 1.37 3.76 -4.75
N LEU A 109 0.51 3.08 -5.49
CA LEU A 109 0.04 3.53 -6.79
C LEU A 109 -1.43 3.91 -6.74
N SER A 110 -1.76 5.11 -7.20
CA SER A 110 -3.11 5.65 -7.22
C SER A 110 -3.47 6.14 -8.61
N TYR A 111 -4.63 5.72 -9.10
CA TYR A 111 -5.14 6.08 -10.42
C TYR A 111 -6.15 7.20 -10.29
N ILE A 112 -5.95 8.26 -11.09
CA ILE A 112 -6.75 9.47 -11.07
C ILE A 112 -7.26 9.76 -12.49
N PRO A 113 -8.55 10.09 -12.68
CA PRO A 113 -9.05 10.50 -13.98
C PRO A 113 -8.30 11.71 -14.53
N LYS A 114 -7.87 11.66 -15.80
CA LYS A 114 -7.14 12.76 -16.49
C LYS A 114 -7.88 14.10 -16.36
N SER A 115 -9.21 14.07 -16.49
CA SER A 115 -10.08 15.25 -16.37
C SER A 115 -10.07 15.93 -15.00
N LYS A 116 -9.59 15.24 -13.94
CA LYS A 116 -9.52 15.75 -12.57
C LYS A 116 -8.08 16.01 -12.10
N LEU A 117 -7.08 15.75 -12.93
CA LEU A 117 -5.66 15.82 -12.56
C LEU A 117 -5.27 17.18 -11.94
N LYS A 118 -5.60 18.30 -12.59
CA LYS A 118 -5.27 19.65 -12.08
C LYS A 118 -5.85 19.89 -10.67
N LYS A 119 -7.09 19.47 -10.44
CA LYS A 119 -7.75 19.60 -9.13
C LYS A 119 -7.12 18.66 -8.10
N ALA A 120 -6.72 17.45 -8.51
CA ALA A 120 -6.04 16.50 -7.63
C ALA A 120 -4.66 17.04 -7.19
N LEU A 121 -3.83 17.51 -8.12
CA LEU A 121 -2.51 18.10 -7.82
C LEU A 121 -2.65 19.30 -6.87
N LYS A 122 -3.61 20.20 -7.12
CA LYS A 122 -3.91 21.32 -6.21
C LYS A 122 -4.29 20.86 -4.80
N SER A 123 -4.98 19.73 -4.67
CA SER A 123 -5.36 19.18 -3.36
C SER A 123 -4.15 18.57 -2.63
N MET A 124 -3.25 17.94 -3.38
CA MET A 124 -2.00 17.37 -2.86
C MET A 124 -0.96 18.43 -2.48
N GLU A 125 -0.95 19.59 -3.13
CA GLU A 125 0.06 20.64 -2.95
C GLU A 125 0.27 21.06 -1.49
N ASN A 126 -0.82 21.23 -0.74
CA ASN A 126 -0.72 21.59 0.68
C ASN A 126 -0.10 20.46 1.51
N VAL A 127 -0.35 19.20 1.14
CA VAL A 127 0.19 18.03 1.84
C VAL A 127 1.68 17.90 1.59
N PHE A 128 2.13 18.05 0.33
CA PHE A 128 3.55 18.01 -0.04
C PHE A 128 4.37 19.15 0.56
N ASN A 129 3.75 20.28 0.90
CA ASN A 129 4.38 21.40 1.60
C ASN A 129 4.31 21.28 3.14
N SER A 130 3.83 20.15 3.68
CA SER A 130 3.68 19.92 5.13
C SER A 130 4.55 18.76 5.61
N SER A 131 4.63 18.56 6.92
CA SER A 131 5.25 17.37 7.53
C SER A 131 4.42 16.09 7.38
N LEU A 132 3.22 16.18 6.77
CA LEU A 132 2.28 15.06 6.64
C LEU A 132 2.52 14.21 5.38
N VAL A 133 3.70 14.31 4.76
CA VAL A 133 4.11 13.52 3.60
C VAL A 133 5.38 12.72 3.90
N MET A 134 5.52 11.54 3.31
CA MET A 134 6.75 10.73 3.44
C MET A 134 7.95 11.39 2.75
N SER A 135 7.74 12.00 1.59
CA SER A 135 8.78 12.68 0.81
C SER A 135 8.17 13.71 -0.15
N ASN A 136 8.97 14.70 -0.57
CA ASN A 136 8.64 15.64 -1.64
C ASN A 136 8.61 15.03 -3.06
N ARG A 137 9.08 13.79 -3.21
CA ARG A 137 9.11 13.09 -4.50
C ARG A 137 7.78 12.43 -4.82
N ILE A 138 7.45 12.40 -6.10
CA ILE A 138 6.26 11.74 -6.63
C ILE A 138 6.59 11.03 -7.95
N LEU A 139 5.94 9.90 -8.18
CA LEU A 139 6.00 9.19 -9.46
C LEU A 139 4.76 9.60 -10.27
N PHE A 140 4.93 9.88 -11.55
CA PHE A 140 3.85 10.29 -12.44
C PHE A 140 3.96 9.52 -13.76
N ILE A 141 2.92 8.77 -14.10
CA ILE A 141 2.90 7.88 -15.26
C ILE A 141 1.59 8.13 -16.03
N GLU A 142 1.70 8.63 -17.27
CA GLU A 142 0.53 8.92 -18.12
C GLU A 142 0.17 7.82 -19.11
N LYS A 143 1.11 6.92 -19.39
CA LYS A 143 1.00 5.83 -20.36
C LYS A 143 1.62 4.58 -19.75
N ASP A 144 1.15 3.41 -20.20
CA ASP A 144 1.71 2.12 -19.80
C ASP A 144 3.24 2.13 -19.83
N ASP A 145 3.85 1.59 -18.78
CA ASP A 145 5.25 1.19 -18.75
C ASP A 145 5.37 -0.31 -18.50
N GLU A 146 6.59 -0.83 -18.40
CA GLU A 146 6.84 -2.27 -18.20
C GLU A 146 6.27 -2.83 -16.88
N THR A 147 5.99 -1.95 -15.92
CA THR A 147 5.62 -2.27 -14.53
C THR A 147 4.21 -1.85 -14.15
N VAL A 148 3.66 -0.81 -14.78
CA VAL A 148 2.39 -0.18 -14.45
C VAL A 148 1.56 0.00 -15.72
N ILE A 149 0.39 -0.63 -15.72
CA ILE A 149 -0.64 -0.42 -16.74
C ILE A 149 -1.54 0.72 -16.28
N VAL A 150 -1.74 1.72 -17.13
CA VAL A 150 -2.52 2.94 -16.89
C VAL A 150 -3.68 3.00 -17.89
N PRO A 151 -4.95 3.00 -17.42
CA PRO A 151 -6.10 3.16 -18.30
C PRO A 151 -6.04 4.47 -19.11
N ASP A 152 -6.54 4.47 -20.35
CA ASP A 152 -6.44 5.61 -21.30
C ASP A 152 -6.99 6.93 -20.74
N ASP A 153 -8.02 6.87 -19.90
CA ASP A 153 -8.70 8.01 -19.28
C ASP A 153 -8.13 8.39 -17.90
N HIS A 154 -7.07 7.71 -17.44
CA HIS A 154 -6.45 7.90 -16.13
C HIS A 154 -4.96 8.25 -16.24
N VAL A 155 -4.44 8.84 -15.18
CA VAL A 155 -3.00 8.86 -14.90
C VAL A 155 -2.73 8.05 -13.63
N CYS A 156 -1.54 7.48 -13.53
CA CYS A 156 -1.07 6.85 -12.31
C CYS A 156 -0.11 7.78 -11.57
N ILE A 157 -0.35 7.92 -10.27
CA ILE A 157 0.46 8.70 -9.34
C ILE A 157 1.02 7.73 -8.31
N GLY A 158 2.33 7.77 -8.10
CA GLY A 158 2.99 7.00 -7.06
C GLY A 158 3.48 7.87 -5.90
N THR A 159 3.00 7.59 -4.70
CA THR A 159 3.52 8.23 -3.47
C THR A 159 4.44 7.27 -2.72
N ILE A 160 5.47 7.80 -2.06
CA ILE A 160 6.40 6.96 -1.29
C ILE A 160 5.65 6.32 -0.11
N CYS A 161 5.73 4.99 -0.02
CA CYS A 161 5.13 4.23 1.06
C CYS A 161 5.97 4.37 2.34
N SER A 162 5.33 4.40 3.51
CA SER A 162 6.06 4.45 4.78
C SER A 162 6.92 3.20 5.01
N VAL A 163 6.65 2.09 4.32
CA VAL A 163 7.50 0.89 4.35
C VAL A 163 8.93 1.16 3.85
N THR A 164 9.14 2.22 3.05
CA THR A 164 10.50 2.66 2.67
C THR A 164 11.37 3.01 3.88
N LEU A 165 10.78 3.53 4.96
CA LEU A 165 11.51 3.72 6.22
C LEU A 165 11.98 2.39 6.82
N ASN A 166 11.20 1.30 6.71
CA ASN A 166 11.64 -0.02 7.18
C ASN A 166 12.84 -0.51 6.38
N ALA A 167 12.81 -0.36 5.06
CA ALA A 167 13.94 -0.74 4.20
C ALA A 167 15.22 0.03 4.56
N ILE A 168 15.11 1.35 4.76
CA ILE A 168 16.25 2.20 5.15
C ILE A 168 16.82 1.75 6.50
N LEU A 169 15.97 1.54 7.51
CA LEU A 169 16.40 1.12 8.84
C LEU A 169 16.99 -0.31 8.84
N LEU A 170 16.37 -1.23 8.10
CA LEU A 170 16.85 -2.60 7.96
C LEU A 170 18.27 -2.66 7.37
N LYS A 171 18.57 -1.82 6.37
CA LYS A 171 19.91 -1.70 5.77
C LYS A 171 20.97 -1.17 6.72
N HIS A 172 20.56 -0.45 7.77
CA HIS A 172 21.44 -0.04 8.85
C HIS A 172 21.49 -1.05 10.00
N GLY A 173 20.94 -2.26 9.81
CA GLY A 173 20.90 -3.33 10.81
C GLY A 173 19.88 -3.08 11.92
N ILE A 174 18.89 -2.21 11.71
CA ILE A 174 17.91 -1.83 12.73
C ILE A 174 16.60 -2.60 12.49
N PRO A 175 16.22 -3.53 13.38
CA PRO A 175 14.96 -4.26 13.24
C PRO A 175 13.79 -3.35 13.62
N VAL A 176 12.71 -3.43 12.84
CA VAL A 176 11.50 -2.62 13.04
C VAL A 176 10.29 -3.55 13.08
N ILE A 177 9.48 -3.44 14.13
CA ILE A 177 8.19 -4.14 14.24
C ILE A 177 7.11 -3.17 13.76
N SER A 178 6.42 -3.51 12.68
CA SER A 178 5.28 -2.73 12.19
C SER A 178 3.99 -3.25 12.83
N ARG A 179 3.34 -2.46 13.67
CA ARG A 179 2.18 -2.93 14.45
C ARG A 179 0.85 -2.73 13.74
N PHE A 180 0.52 -1.49 13.40
CA PHE A 180 -0.76 -1.16 12.77
C PHE A 180 -0.68 0.10 11.90
N GLY A 181 -1.66 0.22 11.01
CA GLY A 181 -2.03 1.48 10.37
C GLY A 181 -3.28 2.04 11.03
N GLY A 182 -3.42 3.37 11.04
CA GLY A 182 -4.48 4.04 11.80
C GLY A 182 -4.82 5.44 11.30
N VAL A 183 -5.87 5.98 11.89
CA VAL A 183 -6.30 7.38 11.78
C VAL A 183 -5.85 8.12 13.03
N LEU A 184 -4.90 9.02 12.85
CA LEU A 184 -4.31 9.86 13.89
C LEU A 184 -5.02 11.22 13.91
N GLU A 185 -5.60 11.57 15.05
CA GLU A 185 -6.17 12.89 15.29
C GLU A 185 -5.03 13.91 15.49
N ILE A 186 -5.11 15.03 14.77
CA ILE A 186 -4.22 16.19 14.91
C ILE A 186 -5.01 17.29 15.63
N ARG A 187 -4.41 17.87 16.68
CA ARG A 187 -4.95 19.02 17.41
C ARG A 187 -3.84 20.05 17.62
N ASP A 188 -4.14 21.32 17.38
CA ASP A 188 -3.17 22.41 17.43
C ASP A 188 -1.87 22.11 16.63
N GLY A 189 -2.02 21.41 15.50
CA GLY A 189 -0.91 21.01 14.63
C GLY A 189 -0.07 19.85 15.16
N GLN A 190 -0.43 19.22 16.28
CA GLN A 190 0.32 18.13 16.91
C GLN A 190 -0.45 16.80 16.90
N PRO A 191 0.25 15.64 16.80
CA PRO A 191 -0.34 14.33 17.05
C PRO A 191 -1.01 14.25 18.43
N TYR A 192 -2.29 13.87 18.47
CA TYR A 192 -3.06 13.80 19.72
C TYR A 192 -3.37 12.35 20.14
N ARG A 193 -4.06 11.58 19.31
CA ARG A 193 -4.38 10.16 19.59
C ARG A 193 -4.80 9.40 18.34
N PHE A 194 -4.77 8.07 18.39
CA PHE A 194 -5.37 7.24 17.35
C PHE A 194 -6.87 7.03 17.58
N ASN A 195 -7.69 7.40 16.60
CA ASN A 195 -9.15 7.23 16.66
C ASN A 195 -9.60 5.87 16.12
N ALA A 196 -8.84 5.32 15.19
CA ALA A 196 -9.06 4.00 14.63
C ALA A 196 -7.71 3.38 14.26
N LEU A 197 -7.57 2.08 14.44
CA LEU A 197 -6.38 1.31 14.07
C LEU A 197 -6.75 -0.09 13.60
N ILE A 198 -5.97 -0.64 12.69
CA ILE A 198 -6.07 -2.03 12.23
C ILE A 198 -4.66 -2.62 12.24
N SER A 199 -4.51 -3.71 12.98
CA SER A 199 -3.24 -4.43 13.11
C SER A 199 -2.82 -5.09 11.80
N TYR A 200 -1.53 -5.03 11.47
CA TYR A 200 -0.99 -5.54 10.20
C TYR A 200 -0.91 -7.07 10.14
N ASP A 201 -0.78 -7.72 11.29
CA ASP A 201 -0.82 -9.18 11.45
C ASP A 201 -2.24 -9.75 11.22
N GLY A 202 -3.27 -8.99 11.57
CA GLY A 202 -4.67 -9.39 11.51
C GLY A 202 -5.40 -9.08 10.20
N THR A 203 -4.74 -8.50 9.20
CA THR A 203 -5.41 -7.97 7.99
C THR A 203 -4.83 -8.47 6.67
N SER A 204 -5.71 -8.49 5.66
CA SER A 204 -5.36 -8.77 4.26
C SER A 204 -5.45 -7.56 3.33
N LEU A 205 -5.98 -6.47 3.84
CA LEU A 205 -6.11 -5.19 3.14
C LEU A 205 -5.31 -4.15 3.92
N ASP A 206 -4.70 -3.22 3.20
CA ASP A 206 -3.98 -2.13 3.83
C ASP A 206 -4.96 -1.27 4.67
N PRO A 207 -4.69 -1.07 5.97
CA PRO A 207 -5.52 -0.24 6.84
C PRO A 207 -5.81 1.16 6.29
N LEU A 208 -4.82 1.80 5.67
CA LEU A 208 -4.93 3.18 5.23
C LEU A 208 -5.89 3.29 4.03
N GLU A 209 -5.90 2.31 3.14
CA GLU A 209 -6.89 2.22 2.04
C GLU A 209 -8.32 2.08 2.59
N ILE A 210 -8.51 1.27 3.64
CA ILE A 210 -9.80 1.09 4.32
C ILE A 210 -10.29 2.43 4.89
N PHE A 211 -9.41 3.17 5.58
CA PHE A 211 -9.77 4.44 6.22
C PHE A 211 -10.08 5.56 5.22
N ILE A 212 -9.38 5.61 4.08
CA ILE A 212 -9.68 6.53 2.99
C ILE A 212 -11.08 6.24 2.44
N ARG A 213 -11.36 4.98 2.07
CA ARG A 213 -12.67 4.58 1.55
C ARG A 213 -13.81 4.80 2.56
N GLY A 214 -13.51 4.62 3.84
CA GLY A 214 -14.42 4.92 4.95
C GLY A 214 -14.64 6.42 5.21
N LYS A 215 -14.00 7.32 4.44
CA LYS A 215 -14.04 8.78 4.61
C LYS A 215 -13.69 9.21 6.04
N MET A 216 -12.70 8.55 6.64
CA MET A 216 -12.30 8.78 8.03
C MET A 216 -11.23 9.85 8.20
N THR A 217 -10.71 10.40 7.10
CA THR A 217 -9.65 11.41 7.11
C THR A 217 -10.22 12.84 7.02
N ASP A 218 -9.41 13.78 7.49
CA ASP A 218 -9.54 15.22 7.27
C ASP A 218 -8.12 15.81 7.29
N VAL A 219 -7.33 15.45 6.29
CA VAL A 219 -5.95 15.89 6.12
C VAL A 219 -5.93 17.38 5.80
N SER A 220 -6.89 17.84 4.99
CA SER A 220 -7.03 19.24 4.62
C SER A 220 -7.27 20.14 5.83
N GLY A 221 -8.13 19.73 6.77
CA GLY A 221 -8.36 20.43 8.03
C GLY A 221 -7.11 20.45 8.91
N ALA A 222 -6.41 19.31 9.03
CA ALA A 222 -5.19 19.20 9.82
C ALA A 222 -4.12 20.20 9.36
N ILE A 223 -3.96 20.40 8.05
CA ILE A 223 -2.99 21.34 7.48
C ILE A 223 -3.44 22.79 7.64
N LYS A 224 -4.71 23.10 7.35
CA LYS A 224 -5.20 24.49 7.30
C LYS A 224 -5.42 25.10 8.68
N ASN A 225 -6.00 24.30 9.58
CA ASN A 225 -6.50 24.79 10.85
C ASN A 225 -5.71 24.23 12.04
N GLY A 226 -4.81 23.26 11.82
CA GLY A 226 -4.17 22.50 12.88
C GLY A 226 -5.08 21.44 13.52
N TYR A 227 -6.28 21.22 12.97
CA TYR A 227 -7.26 20.28 13.51
C TYR A 227 -7.79 19.38 12.40
N GLY A 228 -7.62 18.08 12.55
CA GLY A 228 -8.08 17.13 11.54
C GLY A 228 -7.66 15.69 11.84
N ARG A 229 -7.73 14.84 10.83
CA ARG A 229 -7.45 13.41 10.96
C ARG A 229 -6.58 12.95 9.80
N VAL A 230 -5.41 12.42 10.12
CA VAL A 230 -4.42 12.00 9.13
C VAL A 230 -4.19 10.50 9.21
N LEU A 231 -3.69 9.92 8.13
CA LEU A 231 -3.24 8.55 8.13
C LEU A 231 -1.85 8.48 8.74
N ALA A 232 -1.66 7.50 9.63
CA ALA A 232 -0.37 7.22 10.26
C ALA A 232 -0.24 5.73 10.54
N SER A 233 0.97 5.30 10.87
CA SER A 233 1.27 3.93 11.29
C SER A 233 2.14 3.95 12.54
N PHE A 234 2.06 2.88 13.32
CA PHE A 234 2.83 2.73 14.55
C PHE A 234 3.84 1.61 14.42
N ARG A 235 5.08 1.90 14.84
CA ARG A 235 6.20 0.96 14.79
C ARG A 235 6.91 0.90 16.14
N GLU A 236 7.61 -0.20 16.36
CA GLU A 236 8.51 -0.34 17.49
C GLU A 236 9.92 -0.68 17.02
N ILE A 237 10.90 -0.06 17.68
CA ILE A 237 12.33 -0.37 17.51
C ILE A 237 12.93 -0.74 18.87
N PRO A 238 14.05 -1.49 18.92
CA PRO A 238 14.79 -1.70 20.16
C PRO A 238 15.24 -0.36 20.76
N THR A 239 15.19 -0.24 22.08
CA THR A 239 15.65 0.98 22.79
C THR A 239 17.06 1.38 22.39
N VAL A 240 17.96 0.40 22.30
CA VAL A 240 19.38 0.58 21.96
C VAL A 240 19.58 1.22 20.58
N CYS A 241 18.60 1.13 19.68
CA CYS A 241 18.67 1.70 18.35
C CYS A 241 18.20 3.17 18.29
N LEU A 242 17.56 3.71 19.34
CA LEU A 242 16.87 5.01 19.28
C LEU A 242 17.77 6.15 18.78
N ASN A 243 18.96 6.31 19.36
CA ASN A 243 19.89 7.36 18.96
C ASN A 243 20.32 7.19 17.49
N LYS A 244 20.58 5.95 17.07
CA LYS A 244 20.96 5.68 15.69
C LYS A 244 19.82 5.95 14.71
N VAL A 245 18.58 5.64 15.07
CA VAL A 245 17.41 5.98 14.25
C VAL A 245 17.25 7.50 14.14
N LYS A 246 17.47 8.27 15.21
CA LYS A 246 17.43 9.74 15.16
C LYS A 246 18.51 10.30 14.22
N GLU A 247 19.73 9.77 14.24
CA GLU A 247 20.80 10.15 13.29
C GLU A 247 20.40 9.86 11.84
N ILE A 248 19.89 8.65 11.56
CA ILE A 248 19.45 8.26 10.22
C ILE A 248 18.29 9.15 9.77
N TYR A 249 17.36 9.46 10.67
CA TYR A 249 16.22 10.31 10.36
C TYR A 249 16.65 11.76 10.04
N ALA A 250 17.68 12.30 10.70
CA ALA A 250 18.24 13.60 10.32
C ALA A 250 18.76 13.58 8.86
N ILE A 251 19.50 12.54 8.47
CA ILE A 251 19.94 12.35 7.07
C ILE A 251 18.73 12.25 6.13
N MET A 252 17.69 11.53 6.52
CA MET A 252 16.46 11.42 5.74
C MET A 252 15.80 12.78 5.51
N GLN A 253 15.71 13.62 6.54
CA GLN A 253 15.14 14.96 6.43
C GLN A 253 15.92 15.84 5.45
N ASP A 254 17.26 15.80 5.50
CA ASP A 254 18.13 16.52 4.56
C ASP A 254 17.93 16.08 3.09
N LYS A 255 17.49 14.84 2.88
CA LYS A 255 17.16 14.27 1.56
C LYS A 255 15.68 14.43 1.17
N GLY A 256 14.91 15.20 1.94
CA GLY A 256 13.50 15.47 1.64
C GLY A 256 12.53 14.37 2.09
N PHE A 257 12.90 13.54 3.06
CA PHE A 257 12.01 12.56 3.69
C PHE A 257 11.60 13.02 5.09
N GLN A 258 10.32 13.32 5.29
CA GLN A 258 9.78 13.83 6.57
C GLN A 258 9.14 12.75 7.45
N GLY A 259 9.21 11.48 7.05
CA GLY A 259 8.29 10.40 7.43
C GLY A 259 7.99 10.07 8.90
N ILE A 260 8.75 10.55 9.90
CA ILE A 260 8.48 10.29 11.33
C ILE A 260 7.80 11.50 11.96
N LEU A 261 6.62 11.30 12.54
CA LEU A 261 5.85 12.35 13.21
C LEU A 261 6.25 12.49 14.69
N MET A 262 6.55 11.39 15.37
CA MET A 262 6.82 11.39 16.80
C MET A 262 7.66 10.17 17.21
N PHE A 263 8.65 10.41 18.06
CA PHE A 263 9.34 9.36 18.81
C PHE A 263 8.75 9.30 20.23
N GLY A 264 8.52 8.09 20.73
CA GLY A 264 8.20 7.87 22.13
C GLY A 264 9.45 7.78 22.99
N GLU A 265 9.22 7.65 24.30
CA GLU A 265 10.27 7.37 25.28
C GLU A 265 10.45 5.85 25.48
N PRO A 266 11.66 5.39 25.83
CA PRO A 266 11.92 3.97 26.10
C PRO A 266 10.97 3.36 27.12
N ASN A 267 10.37 2.21 26.76
CA ASN A 267 9.45 1.45 27.61
C ASN A 267 8.19 2.22 28.04
N GLN A 268 7.85 3.34 27.38
CA GLN A 268 6.66 4.12 27.68
C GLN A 268 5.62 4.01 26.57
N SER A 269 4.34 4.12 26.94
CA SER A 269 3.26 4.25 25.97
C SER A 269 3.42 5.53 25.16
N LEU A 270 3.04 5.48 23.88
CA LEU A 270 3.02 6.64 22.99
C LEU A 270 1.60 6.89 22.48
N LEU A 271 1.01 8.00 22.89
CA LEU A 271 -0.41 8.35 22.64
C LEU A 271 -1.37 7.22 23.04
N ASP A 272 -1.25 6.76 24.30
CA ASP A 272 -2.00 5.65 24.90
C ASP A 272 -1.81 4.27 24.24
N ILE A 273 -0.89 4.16 23.28
CA ILE A 273 -0.51 2.88 22.68
C ILE A 273 0.59 2.25 23.54
N PRO A 274 0.34 1.09 24.18
CA PRO A 274 1.36 0.41 24.99
C PRO A 274 2.51 -0.05 24.10
N VAL A 275 3.75 0.06 24.57
CA VAL A 275 4.96 -0.34 23.84
C VAL A 275 5.58 -1.56 24.52
N GLY A 276 6.17 -2.47 23.73
CA GLY A 276 6.83 -3.67 24.25
C GLY A 276 8.00 -3.35 25.20
N ILE A 277 8.39 -4.36 25.99
CA ILE A 277 9.59 -4.27 26.85
C ILE A 277 10.84 -4.12 25.96
N ASP A 278 11.73 -3.23 26.38
CA ASP A 278 12.94 -2.82 25.68
C ASP A 278 12.69 -2.27 24.26
N ARG A 279 11.57 -1.56 24.11
CA ARG A 279 11.17 -0.94 22.85
C ARG A 279 10.85 0.55 23.00
N VAL A 280 10.91 1.23 21.86
CA VAL A 280 10.46 2.61 21.68
C VAL A 280 9.40 2.63 20.57
N GLY A 281 8.27 3.28 20.84
CA GLY A 281 7.23 3.54 19.85
C GLY A 281 7.62 4.67 18.89
N ILE A 282 7.27 4.53 17.62
CA ILE A 282 7.45 5.56 16.58
C ILE A 282 6.16 5.70 15.79
N ILE A 283 5.67 6.94 15.68
CA ILE A 283 4.56 7.28 14.80
C ILE A 283 5.12 7.75 13.46
N VAL A 284 4.73 7.05 12.40
CA VAL A 284 5.20 7.28 11.03
C VAL A 284 4.04 7.73 10.18
N VAL A 285 4.22 8.78 9.40
CA VAL A 285 3.17 9.33 8.54
C VAL A 285 2.71 8.33 7.48
N GLY A 286 1.42 8.36 7.15
CA GLY A 286 0.86 7.54 6.08
C GLY A 286 1.27 8.08 4.70
N GLY A 287 1.90 7.24 3.88
CA GLY A 287 2.27 7.60 2.50
C GLY A 287 1.08 7.92 1.58
N LEU A 288 -0.15 7.65 2.02
CA LEU A 288 -1.39 7.93 1.29
C LEU A 288 -2.08 9.24 1.72
N ASN A 289 -1.53 10.04 2.63
CA ASN A 289 -2.10 11.34 2.99
C ASN A 289 -2.34 12.28 1.79
N PRO A 290 -1.46 12.37 0.77
CA PRO A 290 -1.76 13.14 -0.44
C PRO A 290 -3.02 12.66 -1.15
N ILE A 291 -3.21 11.34 -1.23
CA ILE A 291 -4.36 10.71 -1.88
C ILE A 291 -5.64 10.89 -1.06
N ALA A 292 -5.54 10.81 0.27
CA ALA A 292 -6.65 11.11 1.17
C ALA A 292 -7.17 12.54 0.94
N ALA A 293 -6.27 13.53 0.80
CA ALA A 293 -6.66 14.91 0.49
C ALA A 293 -7.35 15.04 -0.88
N VAL A 294 -6.95 14.22 -1.87
CA VAL A 294 -7.64 14.16 -3.17
C VAL A 294 -9.07 13.63 -3.01
N GLU A 295 -9.26 12.56 -2.24
CA GLU A 295 -10.60 12.00 -1.98
C GLU A 295 -11.50 12.94 -1.17
N GLU A 296 -10.94 13.64 -0.18
CA GLU A 296 -11.61 14.71 0.58
C GLU A 296 -12.14 15.83 -0.35
N SER A 297 -11.47 16.09 -1.47
CA SER A 297 -11.91 17.07 -2.48
C SER A 297 -13.05 16.57 -3.38
N GLY A 298 -13.52 15.34 -3.17
CA GLY A 298 -14.58 14.69 -3.94
C GLY A 298 -14.10 14.02 -5.23
N ILE A 299 -12.80 13.67 -5.32
CA ILE A 299 -12.25 12.91 -6.45
C ILE A 299 -12.00 11.49 -5.97
N GLN A 300 -12.80 10.54 -6.45
CA GLN A 300 -12.59 9.13 -6.14
C GLN A 300 -11.31 8.63 -6.83
N THR A 301 -10.47 7.91 -6.10
CA THR A 301 -9.26 7.28 -6.64
C THR A 301 -9.36 5.76 -6.58
N TYR A 302 -8.62 5.08 -7.44
CA TYR A 302 -8.34 3.66 -7.25
C TYR A 302 -6.91 3.54 -6.75
N THR A 303 -6.72 3.11 -5.51
CA THR A 303 -5.41 3.01 -4.89
C THR A 303 -5.05 1.57 -4.62
N SER A 304 -3.84 1.20 -5.01
CA SER A 304 -3.13 0.03 -4.51
C SER A 304 -2.13 0.52 -3.47
N ALA A 305 -2.22 0.05 -2.24
CA ALA A 305 -1.26 0.37 -1.19
C ALA A 305 -0.15 -0.70 -1.11
N ILE A 306 1.03 -0.27 -0.64
CA ILE A 306 2.23 -1.12 -0.51
C ILE A 306 2.50 -1.83 -1.85
N SER A 307 2.43 -1.12 -2.98
CA SER A 307 2.20 -1.75 -4.28
C SER A 307 3.42 -2.45 -4.84
N THR A 308 4.49 -1.70 -5.06
CA THR A 308 5.61 -2.14 -5.90
C THR A 308 6.90 -1.41 -5.52
N LEU A 309 8.00 -1.91 -6.08
CA LEU A 309 9.30 -1.27 -6.08
C LEU A 309 9.41 -0.38 -7.33
N CYS A 310 9.96 0.82 -7.15
CA CYS A 310 10.23 1.77 -8.23
C CYS A 310 11.61 2.40 -7.99
N ASP A 311 12.38 2.60 -9.07
CA ASP A 311 13.66 3.31 -8.98
C ASP A 311 13.41 4.74 -8.51
N TYR A 312 14.11 5.15 -7.44
CA TYR A 312 13.96 6.49 -6.88
C TYR A 312 14.25 7.58 -7.92
N GLN A 313 15.17 7.31 -8.85
CA GLN A 313 15.53 8.21 -9.95
C GLN A 313 14.41 8.44 -10.97
N ALA A 314 13.40 7.57 -11.03
CA ALA A 314 12.22 7.78 -11.86
C ALA A 314 11.22 8.77 -11.24
N MET A 315 11.40 9.15 -9.96
CA MET A 315 10.54 10.10 -9.28
C MET A 315 11.01 11.54 -9.47
N ILE A 316 10.04 12.43 -9.69
CA ILE A 316 10.26 13.87 -9.86
C ILE A 316 9.90 14.63 -8.59
N ASP A 317 10.39 15.85 -8.45
CA ASP A 317 9.92 16.72 -7.37
C ASP A 317 8.45 17.09 -7.62
N PHE A 318 7.63 17.06 -6.58
CA PHE A 318 6.22 17.40 -6.72
C PHE A 318 6.00 18.82 -7.25
N LYS A 319 6.86 19.78 -6.89
CA LYS A 319 6.74 21.17 -7.36
C LYS A 319 6.97 21.26 -8.87
N GLU A 320 7.98 20.58 -9.39
CA GLU A 320 8.27 20.50 -10.83
C GLU A 320 7.07 19.93 -11.62
N LEU A 321 6.45 18.86 -11.10
CA LEU A 321 5.23 18.30 -11.69
C LEU A 321 4.07 19.31 -11.68
N ASN A 322 3.84 19.95 -10.53
CA ASN A 322 2.73 20.88 -10.36
C ASN A 322 2.88 22.11 -11.26
N GLU A 323 4.11 22.56 -11.52
CA GLU A 323 4.39 23.64 -12.48
C GLU A 323 4.17 23.22 -13.93
N THR A 324 4.54 21.97 -14.29
CA THR A 324 4.39 21.45 -15.66
C THR A 324 2.92 21.24 -16.05
N VAL A 325 2.06 20.92 -15.08
CA VAL A 325 0.63 20.61 -15.32
C VAL A 325 -0.29 21.84 -15.17
N LYS A 326 0.23 22.97 -14.66
CA LYS A 326 -0.52 24.24 -14.56
C LYS A 326 -0.96 24.74 -15.94
#